data_AF-A0A0L9TZ97-F1
#
_entry.id   AF-A0A0L9TZ97-F1
#
_cell.length_a   1.000
_cell.length_b   1.000
_cell.length_c   1.000
_cell.angle_alpha   90.00
_cell.angle_beta   90.00
_cell.angle_gamma   90.00
#
_symmetry.space_group_name_H-M   'P 1'
#
loop_
_entity.id
_entity.type
_entity.pdbx_description
1 polymer ?
#
loop_
_entity_poly.entity_id
_entity_poly.type
_entity_poly.pdbx_seq_one_letter_code
_entity_poly.pdbx_strand_id
1 'polypeptide(L)'
;MNFGFHFVNNSIVSGITSKDSKHFHANVLDCKNFTFDGFKVSAPQNSPNTNGIHIEKSTSVNVLNANIGTEDDCVSLGGGSKQVLVQNVTCGPGHGISIGSLGKHKKEEPIDGITIKGCTLKETDNGVMIKTSPSEPETVTITNLVFEDITMENVKNPIIIDQEYCPSNQCSKKQPSKVKISKVTIKNIKGTSATKEGMILDCSSGVPCEDVEISNVDLKFNGTPTIAVCSNVKPKITGNVPKCTTTSQKK
;
A
#
# COMPACT_ATOMS: atom_id res chain seq x y z
N MET A 1 15.12 4.07 -14.59
CA MET A 1 14.29 5.07 -13.92
C MET A 1 14.37 6.39 -14.67
N ASN A 2 13.30 7.19 -14.70
CA ASN A 2 13.26 8.48 -15.40
C ASN A 2 13.66 9.66 -14.49
N PHE A 3 13.13 9.74 -13.27
CA PHE A 3 13.42 10.82 -12.32
C PHE A 3 13.95 10.28 -10.99
N GLY A 4 15.07 10.82 -10.52
CA GLY A 4 15.62 10.54 -9.19
C GLY A 4 15.77 11.84 -8.41
N PHE A 5 15.05 11.97 -7.29
CA PHE A 5 15.11 13.11 -6.38
C PHE A 5 15.72 12.63 -5.07
N HIS A 6 17.01 12.93 -4.87
CA HIS A 6 17.77 12.47 -3.71
C HIS A 6 18.20 13.68 -2.90
N PHE A 7 17.89 13.71 -1.60
CA PHE A 7 18.26 14.80 -0.69
C PHE A 7 17.69 16.17 -1.07
N VAL A 8 16.57 16.18 -1.81
CA VAL A 8 15.91 17.39 -2.29
C VAL A 8 14.87 17.84 -1.26
N ASN A 9 14.95 19.11 -0.86
CA ASN A 9 14.07 19.65 0.17
C ASN A 9 13.27 20.86 -0.34
N ASN A 10 12.10 21.10 0.25
CA ASN A 10 11.26 22.28 -0.02
C ASN A 10 10.99 22.49 -1.51
N SER A 11 10.52 21.43 -2.17
CA SER A 11 10.45 21.38 -3.64
C SER A 11 9.12 20.86 -4.14
N ILE A 12 8.75 21.30 -5.35
CA ILE A 12 7.50 20.91 -6.02
C ILE A 12 7.84 20.44 -7.44
N VAL A 13 7.34 19.27 -7.81
CA VAL A 13 7.30 18.75 -9.18
C VAL A 13 5.85 18.86 -9.65
N SER A 14 5.59 19.74 -10.62
CA SER A 14 4.23 20.05 -11.06
C SER A 14 4.04 19.79 -12.55
N GLY A 15 2.94 19.12 -12.92
CA GLY A 15 2.47 19.00 -14.30
C GLY A 15 3.37 18.17 -15.23
N ILE A 16 4.24 17.34 -14.68
CA ILE A 16 5.16 16.51 -15.46
C ILE A 16 4.48 15.21 -15.89
N THR A 17 4.73 14.80 -17.14
CA THR A 17 4.37 13.47 -17.65
C THR A 17 5.64 12.64 -17.85
N SER A 18 5.67 11.44 -17.25
CA SER A 18 6.71 10.43 -17.40
C SER A 18 6.16 9.25 -18.20
N LYS A 19 6.85 8.86 -19.27
CA LYS A 19 6.41 7.79 -20.17
C LYS A 19 7.47 6.70 -20.30
N ASP A 20 7.02 5.45 -20.36
CA ASP A 20 7.80 4.25 -20.72
C ASP A 20 9.16 4.16 -20.02
N SER A 21 9.18 4.25 -18.68
CA SER A 21 10.44 4.13 -17.95
C SER A 21 10.95 2.69 -17.99
N LYS A 22 12.28 2.52 -18.02
CA LYS A 22 12.92 1.19 -17.93
C LYS A 22 12.87 0.55 -16.53
N HIS A 23 12.38 1.28 -15.54
CA HIS A 23 12.23 0.88 -14.14
C HIS A 23 11.26 1.88 -13.49
N PHE A 24 11.45 2.28 -12.23
CA PHE A 24 10.66 3.32 -11.58
C PHE A 24 10.55 4.61 -12.40
N HIS A 25 9.37 5.24 -12.46
CA HIS A 25 9.20 6.54 -13.10
C HIS A 25 9.81 7.65 -12.25
N ALA A 26 9.58 7.63 -10.93
CA ALA A 26 10.16 8.56 -9.98
C ALA A 26 10.63 7.83 -8.71
N ASN A 27 11.79 8.21 -8.20
CA ASN A 27 12.28 7.81 -6.87
C ASN A 27 12.54 9.06 -6.02
N VAL A 28 11.98 9.08 -4.82
CA VAL A 28 12.14 10.12 -3.80
C VAL A 28 12.89 9.50 -2.63
N LEU A 29 14.15 9.88 -2.47
CA LEU A 29 15.02 9.33 -1.44
C LEU A 29 15.52 10.46 -0.53
N ASP A 30 15.30 10.30 0.76
CA ASP A 30 15.79 11.24 1.80
C ASP A 30 15.42 12.71 1.52
N CYS A 31 14.20 12.93 1.05
CA CYS A 31 13.66 14.26 0.77
C CYS A 31 12.80 14.75 1.93
N LYS A 32 12.72 16.08 2.11
CA LYS A 32 11.90 16.73 3.15
C LYS A 32 11.05 17.84 2.55
N ASN A 33 9.76 17.86 2.88
CA ASN A 33 8.82 18.85 2.35
C ASN A 33 8.85 18.86 0.80
N PHE A 34 8.46 17.74 0.21
CA PHE A 34 8.53 17.50 -1.23
C PHE A 34 7.13 17.19 -1.77
N THR A 35 6.72 17.84 -2.85
CA THR A 35 5.37 17.65 -3.43
C THR A 35 5.44 17.25 -4.90
N PHE A 36 4.71 16.21 -5.27
CA PHE A 36 4.23 16.02 -6.63
C PHE A 36 2.81 16.55 -6.75
N ASP A 37 2.54 17.35 -7.77
CA ASP A 37 1.19 17.81 -8.11
C ASP A 37 0.92 17.63 -9.61
N GLY A 38 -0.15 16.93 -9.95
CA GLY A 38 -0.52 16.70 -11.36
C GLY A 38 0.48 15.81 -12.12
N PHE A 39 1.22 14.94 -11.42
CA PHE A 39 2.17 14.02 -12.04
C PHE A 39 1.44 12.93 -12.83
N LYS A 40 1.88 12.66 -14.06
CA LYS A 40 1.29 11.65 -14.94
C LYS A 40 2.30 10.58 -15.29
N VAL A 41 1.89 9.32 -15.19
CA VAL A 41 2.70 8.16 -15.54
C VAL A 41 1.93 7.27 -16.50
N SER A 42 2.60 6.84 -17.56
CA SER A 42 2.11 5.83 -18.49
C SER A 42 3.25 4.88 -18.84
N ALA A 43 3.05 3.59 -18.61
CA ALA A 43 3.91 2.51 -19.10
C ALA A 43 3.06 1.34 -19.63
N PRO A 44 3.61 0.50 -20.55
CA PRO A 44 2.94 -0.70 -21.01
C PRO A 44 2.77 -1.74 -19.89
N GLN A 45 1.66 -2.49 -19.91
CA GLN A 45 1.33 -3.54 -18.93
C GLN A 45 2.31 -4.73 -18.87
N ASN A 46 3.29 -4.81 -19.78
CA ASN A 46 4.30 -5.86 -19.82
C ASN A 46 5.72 -5.33 -19.54
N SER A 47 5.82 -4.21 -18.81
CA SER A 47 7.08 -3.57 -18.45
C SER A 47 7.38 -3.78 -16.96
N PRO A 48 8.11 -4.85 -16.59
CA PRO A 48 8.29 -5.20 -15.18
C PRO A 48 9.01 -4.09 -14.40
N ASN A 49 8.62 -3.93 -13.13
CA ASN A 49 9.27 -3.03 -12.15
C ASN A 49 9.21 -1.53 -12.51
N THR A 50 8.11 -1.12 -13.14
CA THR A 50 7.85 0.25 -13.56
C THR A 50 7.11 1.09 -12.51
N ASN A 51 7.44 0.96 -11.23
CA ASN A 51 6.72 1.69 -10.15
C ASN A 51 6.57 3.19 -10.48
N GLY A 52 5.41 3.76 -10.20
CA GLY A 52 5.12 5.17 -10.50
C GLY A 52 6.00 6.10 -9.66
N ILE A 53 5.65 6.27 -8.39
CA ILE A 53 6.44 7.08 -7.45
C ILE A 53 6.86 6.18 -6.28
N HIS A 54 8.16 5.92 -6.16
CA HIS A 54 8.74 5.27 -4.99
C HIS A 54 9.23 6.32 -4.00
N ILE A 55 8.87 6.18 -2.72
CA ILE A 55 9.25 7.10 -1.64
C ILE A 55 9.96 6.31 -0.55
N GLU A 56 11.16 6.70 -0.17
CA GLU A 56 11.93 6.06 0.89
C GLU A 56 12.69 7.09 1.72
N LYS A 57 12.82 6.86 3.04
CA LYS A 57 13.55 7.72 3.99
C LYS A 57 13.15 9.20 3.96
N SER A 58 11.96 9.51 3.47
CA SER A 58 11.54 10.89 3.20
C SER A 58 10.46 11.34 4.18
N THR A 59 10.43 12.62 4.52
CA THR A 59 9.48 13.19 5.49
C THR A 59 8.66 14.32 4.89
N SER A 60 7.35 14.37 5.17
CA SER A 60 6.46 15.42 4.65
C SER A 60 6.44 15.43 3.12
N VAL A 61 6.13 14.26 2.53
CA VAL A 61 6.00 14.10 1.07
C VAL A 61 4.53 14.07 0.68
N ASN A 62 4.14 14.89 -0.29
CA ASN A 62 2.78 14.93 -0.82
C ASN A 62 2.77 14.42 -2.27
N VAL A 63 1.84 13.52 -2.59
CA VAL A 63 1.50 13.12 -3.96
C VAL A 63 0.05 13.50 -4.21
N LEU A 64 -0.15 14.56 -4.99
CA LEU A 64 -1.44 15.20 -5.19
C LEU A 64 -1.88 15.12 -6.65
N ASN A 65 -3.17 14.88 -6.88
CA ASN A 65 -3.83 15.03 -8.17
C ASN A 65 -3.13 14.26 -9.32
N ALA A 66 -2.55 13.11 -9.01
CA ALA A 66 -1.75 12.34 -9.96
C ALA A 66 -2.59 11.30 -10.73
N ASN A 67 -2.15 10.96 -11.95
CA ASN A 67 -2.72 9.86 -12.73
C ASN A 67 -1.60 8.91 -13.14
N ILE A 68 -1.61 7.70 -12.59
CA ILE A 68 -0.50 6.76 -12.68
C ILE A 68 -1.02 5.42 -13.20
N GLY A 69 -0.66 5.09 -14.44
CA GLY A 69 -0.86 3.76 -15.02
C GLY A 69 0.47 3.09 -15.31
N THR A 70 0.69 1.92 -14.72
CA THR A 70 1.94 1.17 -14.84
C THR A 70 1.72 -0.34 -14.69
N GLU A 71 2.78 -1.15 -14.68
CA GLU A 71 2.72 -2.59 -14.41
C GLU A 71 2.91 -2.91 -12.92
N ASP A 72 3.63 -2.08 -12.16
CA ASP A 72 3.94 -2.28 -10.74
C ASP A 72 3.17 -1.29 -9.81
N ASP A 73 3.66 -1.02 -8.60
CA ASP A 73 2.99 -0.11 -7.65
C ASP A 73 2.89 1.31 -8.23
N CYS A 74 1.70 1.92 -8.18
CA CYS A 74 1.50 3.32 -8.55
C CYS A 74 2.26 4.26 -7.62
N VAL A 75 2.13 4.01 -6.31
CA VAL A 75 2.91 4.66 -5.27
C VAL A 75 3.38 3.58 -4.31
N SER A 76 4.68 3.54 -4.01
CA SER A 76 5.24 2.62 -3.03
C SER A 76 6.07 3.36 -1.99
N LEU A 77 5.96 2.92 -0.73
CA LEU A 77 6.64 3.53 0.41
C LEU A 77 7.60 2.54 1.08
N GLY A 78 8.89 2.87 1.11
CA GLY A 78 9.95 2.14 1.81
C GLY A 78 10.18 2.63 3.24
N GLY A 79 11.11 1.97 3.93
CA GLY A 79 11.46 2.27 5.33
C GLY A 79 11.91 3.72 5.53
N GLY A 80 11.65 4.26 6.73
CA GLY A 80 12.00 5.64 7.10
C GLY A 80 11.07 6.72 6.52
N SER A 81 10.05 6.34 5.74
CA SER A 81 9.07 7.29 5.21
C SER A 81 8.12 7.77 6.30
N LYS A 82 7.97 9.08 6.45
CA LYS A 82 7.15 9.69 7.51
C LYS A 82 6.29 10.83 6.98
N GLN A 83 5.08 10.99 7.53
CA GLN A 83 4.18 12.10 7.18
C GLN A 83 3.97 12.19 5.65
N VAL A 84 3.51 11.10 5.03
CA VAL A 84 3.28 11.06 3.58
C VAL A 84 1.79 11.14 3.30
N LEU A 85 1.40 12.06 2.42
CA LEU A 85 0.03 12.22 1.95
C LEU A 85 -0.06 11.81 0.47
N VAL A 86 -0.91 10.85 0.16
CA VAL A 86 -1.29 10.49 -1.20
C VAL A 86 -2.76 10.85 -1.37
N GLN A 87 -3.06 11.89 -2.13
CA GLN A 87 -4.40 12.44 -2.23
C GLN A 87 -4.86 12.68 -3.67
N ASN A 88 -6.11 12.32 -3.96
CA ASN A 88 -6.73 12.49 -5.27
C ASN A 88 -5.91 11.83 -6.40
N VAL A 89 -5.38 10.64 -6.15
CA VAL A 89 -4.60 9.88 -7.13
C VAL A 89 -5.49 8.86 -7.82
N THR A 90 -5.49 8.87 -9.15
CA THR A 90 -6.02 7.78 -9.96
C THR A 90 -4.88 6.82 -10.30
N CYS A 91 -5.01 5.57 -9.85
CA CYS A 91 -4.04 4.51 -10.03
C CYS A 91 -4.66 3.39 -10.86
N GLY A 92 -4.03 2.98 -11.95
CA GLY A 92 -4.56 1.90 -12.76
C GLY A 92 -4.19 1.96 -14.24
N PRO A 93 -3.79 0.83 -14.85
CA PRO A 93 -3.51 -0.48 -14.23
C PRO A 93 -2.24 -0.47 -13.35
N GLY A 94 -1.95 -1.58 -12.66
CA GLY A 94 -0.72 -1.77 -11.84
C GLY A 94 -0.96 -2.55 -10.53
N HIS A 95 -0.03 -2.49 -9.57
CA HIS A 95 -0.11 -3.19 -8.28
C HIS A 95 -0.78 -2.40 -7.15
N GLY A 96 -1.27 -1.19 -7.41
CA GLY A 96 -1.97 -0.35 -6.42
C GLY A 96 -1.05 0.59 -5.64
N ILE A 97 -1.41 0.90 -4.39
CA ILE A 97 -0.59 1.72 -3.50
C ILE A 97 -0.09 0.85 -2.34
N SER A 98 1.24 0.74 -2.24
CA SER A 98 1.92 -0.21 -1.36
C SER A 98 2.74 0.48 -0.27
N ILE A 99 2.60 0.02 0.97
CA ILE A 99 3.47 0.35 2.10
C ILE A 99 4.35 -0.86 2.40
N GLY A 100 5.66 -0.66 2.40
CA GLY A 100 6.67 -1.72 2.51
C GLY A 100 7.18 -2.20 1.14
N SER A 101 7.88 -3.33 1.07
CA SER A 101 8.04 -4.30 2.16
C SER A 101 9.04 -3.88 3.23
N LEU A 102 8.72 -4.12 4.51
CA LEU A 102 9.66 -4.10 5.64
C LEU A 102 9.90 -5.53 6.17
N GLY A 103 10.89 -5.74 7.04
CA GLY A 103 11.28 -7.02 7.64
C GLY A 103 12.21 -7.85 6.77
N LYS A 104 12.86 -7.25 5.76
CA LYS A 104 13.79 -7.96 4.85
C LYS A 104 15.26 -7.64 5.13
N HIS A 105 15.53 -6.49 5.72
CA HIS A 105 16.89 -6.02 5.97
C HIS A 105 17.07 -5.65 7.45
N LYS A 106 18.32 -5.69 7.90
CA LYS A 106 18.69 -5.19 9.22
C LYS A 106 18.66 -3.66 9.24
N LYS A 107 18.35 -3.09 10.40
CA LYS A 107 18.33 -1.64 10.66
C LYS A 107 17.39 -0.88 9.73
N GLU A 108 16.27 -1.49 9.35
CA GLU A 108 15.19 -0.77 8.68
C GLU A 108 14.58 0.29 9.60
N GLU A 109 14.20 1.41 9.00
CA GLU A 109 13.62 2.54 9.73
C GLU A 109 12.09 2.48 9.72
N PRO A 110 11.43 2.97 10.79
CA PRO A 110 9.98 2.91 10.91
C PRO A 110 9.27 3.74 9.83
N ILE A 111 8.06 3.32 9.48
CA ILE A 111 7.10 4.09 8.67
C ILE A 111 6.04 4.66 9.61
N ASP A 112 5.77 5.97 9.50
CA ASP A 112 4.86 6.65 10.43
C ASP A 112 4.07 7.78 9.76
N GLY A 113 2.74 7.78 9.93
CA GLY A 113 1.90 8.90 9.51
C GLY A 113 1.68 8.91 7.99
N ILE A 114 1.09 7.84 7.45
CA ILE A 114 0.77 7.76 6.02
C ILE A 114 -0.73 7.90 5.84
N THR A 115 -1.14 8.85 4.99
CA THR A 115 -2.54 9.08 4.64
C THR A 115 -2.73 8.88 3.15
N ILE A 116 -3.61 7.94 2.77
CA ILE A 116 -4.06 7.73 1.39
C ILE A 116 -5.54 8.11 1.35
N LYS A 117 -5.88 9.17 0.61
CA LYS A 117 -7.21 9.78 0.67
C LYS A 117 -7.78 10.17 -0.68
N GLY A 118 -9.05 9.88 -0.92
CA GLY A 118 -9.75 10.35 -2.12
C GLY A 118 -9.21 9.75 -3.41
N CYS A 119 -8.58 8.57 -3.33
CA CYS A 119 -7.96 7.91 -4.47
C CYS A 119 -8.95 6.99 -5.19
N THR A 120 -8.71 6.79 -6.49
CA THR A 120 -9.42 5.80 -7.30
C THR A 120 -8.43 4.77 -7.81
N LEU A 121 -8.69 3.50 -7.55
CA LEU A 121 -7.88 2.39 -8.05
C LEU A 121 -8.68 1.59 -9.06
N LYS A 122 -8.15 1.46 -10.28
CA LYS A 122 -8.85 0.88 -11.42
C LYS A 122 -8.03 -0.23 -12.05
N GLU A 123 -8.62 -1.41 -12.17
CA GLU A 123 -8.03 -2.56 -12.86
C GLU A 123 -6.61 -2.88 -12.37
N THR A 124 -6.37 -2.65 -11.07
CA THR A 124 -5.12 -2.97 -10.39
C THR A 124 -5.19 -4.35 -9.75
N ASP A 125 -4.03 -4.94 -9.54
CA ASP A 125 -3.91 -6.20 -8.80
C ASP A 125 -4.24 -6.01 -7.32
N ASN A 126 -3.83 -4.90 -6.73
CA ASN A 126 -4.16 -4.58 -5.35
C ASN A 126 -4.70 -3.16 -5.25
N GLY A 127 -5.48 -2.90 -4.21
CA GLY A 127 -5.91 -1.55 -3.87
C GLY A 127 -4.87 -0.90 -2.97
N VAL A 128 -5.17 -0.81 -1.68
CA VAL A 128 -4.21 -0.40 -0.66
C VAL A 128 -3.62 -1.62 0.02
N MET A 129 -2.30 -1.65 0.16
CA MET A 129 -1.59 -2.83 0.62
C MET A 129 -0.46 -2.48 1.60
N ILE A 130 -0.35 -3.23 2.71
CA ILE A 130 0.80 -3.22 3.62
C ILE A 130 1.50 -4.58 3.51
N LYS A 131 2.81 -4.57 3.23
CA LYS A 131 3.62 -5.79 3.06
C LYS A 131 4.73 -5.81 4.12
N THR A 132 4.85 -6.88 4.89
CA THR A 132 6.03 -7.15 5.72
C THR A 132 6.52 -8.58 5.57
N SER A 133 7.80 -8.82 5.74
CA SER A 133 8.43 -10.12 5.56
C SER A 133 8.81 -10.77 6.89
N PRO A 134 8.82 -12.10 6.98
CA PRO A 134 9.35 -12.84 8.11
C PRO A 134 10.88 -13.04 8.08
N SER A 135 11.57 -12.51 7.06
CA SER A 135 12.96 -12.85 6.76
C SER A 135 13.95 -12.41 7.84
N GLU A 136 13.83 -11.17 8.32
CA GLU A 136 14.69 -10.61 9.36
C GLU A 136 13.93 -10.47 10.68
N PRO A 137 14.48 -10.96 11.81
CA PRO A 137 13.79 -11.00 13.09
C PRO A 137 13.81 -9.66 13.85
N GLU A 138 14.29 -8.57 13.25
CA GLU A 138 14.35 -7.26 13.89
C GLU A 138 12.96 -6.60 13.96
N THR A 139 12.66 -5.98 15.10
CA THR A 139 11.40 -5.26 15.29
C THR A 139 11.53 -3.85 14.72
N VAL A 140 10.82 -3.59 13.62
CA VAL A 140 10.54 -2.26 13.07
C VAL A 140 9.04 -2.00 13.12
N THR A 141 8.62 -0.73 13.16
CA THR A 141 7.21 -0.36 13.32
C THR A 141 6.68 0.36 12.08
N ILE A 142 5.47 -0.02 11.67
CA ILE A 142 4.60 0.72 10.75
C ILE A 142 3.39 1.19 11.56
N THR A 143 3.17 2.51 11.66
CA THR A 143 2.09 3.05 12.50
C THR A 143 1.47 4.33 11.96
N ASN A 144 0.30 4.68 12.51
CA ASN A 144 -0.49 5.85 12.15
C ASN A 144 -0.80 5.88 10.63
N LEU A 145 -1.53 4.87 10.17
CA LEU A 145 -1.94 4.76 8.78
C LEU A 145 -3.42 5.09 8.61
N VAL A 146 -3.76 5.82 7.55
CA VAL A 146 -5.13 6.16 7.20
C VAL A 146 -5.37 5.87 5.72
N PHE A 147 -6.31 4.99 5.43
CA PHE A 147 -6.87 4.76 4.11
C PHE A 147 -8.32 5.24 4.13
N GLU A 148 -8.62 6.36 3.46
CA GLU A 148 -9.91 7.04 3.58
C GLU A 148 -10.49 7.45 2.21
N ASP A 149 -11.81 7.30 2.05
CA ASP A 149 -12.55 7.79 0.89
C ASP A 149 -11.99 7.25 -0.45
N ILE A 150 -11.77 5.93 -0.52
CA ILE A 150 -11.15 5.26 -1.67
C ILE A 150 -12.21 4.58 -2.53
N THR A 151 -12.13 4.76 -3.85
CA THR A 151 -12.98 4.06 -4.83
C THR A 151 -12.19 2.97 -5.53
N MET A 152 -12.74 1.75 -5.55
CA MET A 152 -12.17 0.58 -6.22
C MET A 152 -13.00 0.26 -7.47
N GLU A 153 -12.35 0.08 -8.60
CA GLU A 153 -12.97 -0.30 -9.87
C GLU A 153 -12.28 -1.57 -10.40
N ASN A 154 -12.93 -2.72 -10.21
CA ASN A 154 -12.43 -4.01 -10.70
C ASN A 154 -11.01 -4.34 -10.20
N VAL A 155 -10.74 -4.10 -8.92
CA VAL A 155 -9.45 -4.34 -8.27
C VAL A 155 -9.37 -5.79 -7.77
N LYS A 156 -8.30 -6.54 -8.04
CA LYS A 156 -8.24 -7.97 -7.66
C LYS A 156 -8.21 -8.18 -6.15
N ASN A 157 -7.34 -7.47 -5.43
CA ASN A 157 -7.24 -7.55 -3.97
C ASN A 157 -7.37 -6.13 -3.35
N PRO A 158 -8.59 -5.65 -3.06
CA PRO A 158 -8.79 -4.24 -2.75
C PRO A 158 -8.06 -3.74 -1.48
N ILE A 159 -8.01 -4.54 -0.42
CA ILE A 159 -7.42 -4.15 0.86
C ILE A 159 -6.58 -5.32 1.37
N ILE A 160 -5.26 -5.13 1.53
CA ILE A 160 -4.35 -6.16 2.03
C ILE A 160 -3.50 -5.63 3.19
N ILE A 161 -3.42 -6.42 4.25
CA ILE A 161 -2.29 -6.44 5.19
C ILE A 161 -1.71 -7.83 5.10
N ASP A 162 -0.47 -7.96 4.64
CA ASP A 162 0.25 -9.24 4.55
C ASP A 162 1.55 -9.12 5.34
N GLN A 163 1.55 -9.63 6.58
CA GLN A 163 2.74 -9.67 7.41
C GLN A 163 3.67 -10.84 7.10
N GLU A 164 3.28 -11.76 6.22
CA GLU A 164 4.05 -12.96 5.87
C GLU A 164 4.52 -12.92 4.39
N TYR A 165 4.66 -11.71 3.85
CA TYR A 165 4.99 -11.45 2.45
C TYR A 165 6.34 -12.09 2.07
N CYS A 166 6.26 -13.03 1.13
CA CYS A 166 7.36 -13.88 0.72
C CYS A 166 7.34 -14.12 -0.79
N PRO A 167 7.68 -13.11 -1.60
CA PRO A 167 7.65 -13.22 -3.04
C PRO A 167 8.57 -14.35 -3.51
N SER A 168 8.10 -15.16 -4.46
CA SER A 168 8.83 -16.31 -5.03
C SER A 168 9.30 -17.34 -4.01
N ASN A 169 8.71 -17.39 -2.81
CA ASN A 169 9.16 -18.19 -1.67
C ASN A 169 10.63 -17.93 -1.26
N GLN A 170 11.18 -16.76 -1.60
CA GLN A 170 12.55 -16.36 -1.25
C GLN A 170 12.57 -15.60 0.09
N CYS A 171 12.17 -16.27 1.17
CA CYS A 171 12.22 -15.73 2.53
C CYS A 171 12.47 -16.84 3.56
N SER A 172 12.90 -16.46 4.76
CA SER A 172 12.92 -17.37 5.91
C SER A 172 11.54 -17.42 6.55
N LYS A 173 10.86 -18.57 6.50
CA LYS A 173 9.60 -18.83 7.23
C LYS A 173 9.80 -19.54 8.57
N LYS A 174 11.02 -19.50 9.13
CA LYS A 174 11.34 -20.18 10.40
C LYS A 174 10.66 -19.54 11.60
N GLN A 175 10.37 -18.25 11.50
CA GLN A 175 9.69 -17.46 12.52
C GLN A 175 8.67 -16.57 11.82
N PRO A 176 7.55 -16.22 12.49
CA PRO A 176 6.61 -15.24 11.97
C PRO A 176 7.24 -13.84 11.94
N SER A 177 6.69 -12.93 11.13
CA SER A 177 7.23 -11.58 11.04
C SER A 177 7.24 -10.85 12.37
N LYS A 178 8.30 -10.06 12.59
CA LYS A 178 8.53 -9.26 13.80
C LYS A 178 8.24 -7.77 13.60
N VAL A 179 7.79 -7.38 12.41
CA VAL A 179 7.38 -6.01 12.12
C VAL A 179 6.07 -5.71 12.84
N LYS A 180 6.03 -4.65 13.66
CA LYS A 180 4.83 -4.22 14.35
C LYS A 180 3.98 -3.34 13.43
N ILE A 181 2.73 -3.71 13.22
CA ILE A 181 1.73 -2.87 12.55
C ILE A 181 0.71 -2.40 13.59
N SER A 182 0.50 -1.10 13.70
CA SER A 182 -0.46 -0.54 14.66
C SER A 182 -1.16 0.72 14.16
N LYS A 183 -2.31 1.07 14.73
CA LYS A 183 -3.05 2.32 14.44
C LYS A 183 -3.34 2.47 12.95
N VAL A 184 -4.07 1.51 12.40
CA VAL A 184 -4.48 1.49 11.00
C VAL A 184 -5.96 1.82 10.92
N THR A 185 -6.29 2.91 10.23
CA THR A 185 -7.68 3.33 9.96
C THR A 185 -8.02 3.01 8.52
N ILE A 186 -9.06 2.21 8.30
CA ILE A 186 -9.61 1.88 6.99
C ILE A 186 -11.05 2.39 6.96
N LYS A 187 -11.33 3.40 6.15
CA LYS A 187 -12.59 4.14 6.22
C LYS A 187 -13.15 4.49 4.86
N ASN A 188 -14.47 4.33 4.70
CA ASN A 188 -15.22 4.78 3.52
C ASN A 188 -14.62 4.27 2.20
N ILE A 189 -14.39 2.96 2.10
CA ILE A 189 -13.89 2.33 0.88
C ILE A 189 -15.05 1.68 0.15
N LYS A 190 -15.24 1.99 -1.13
CA LYS A 190 -16.39 1.51 -1.91
C LYS A 190 -16.02 1.05 -3.32
N GLY A 191 -16.89 0.27 -3.95
CA GLY A 191 -16.81 -0.05 -5.37
C GLY A 191 -16.78 -1.56 -5.65
N THR A 192 -15.97 -1.98 -6.61
CA THR A 192 -15.96 -3.37 -7.11
C THR A 192 -14.61 -4.05 -6.94
N SER A 193 -14.68 -5.32 -6.55
CA SER A 193 -13.55 -6.25 -6.52
C SER A 193 -13.64 -7.20 -7.71
N ALA A 194 -12.48 -7.61 -8.25
CA ALA A 194 -12.39 -8.67 -9.24
C ALA A 194 -12.30 -10.07 -8.60
N THR A 195 -12.20 -10.15 -7.28
CA THR A 195 -12.24 -11.41 -6.51
C THR A 195 -13.25 -11.34 -5.36
N LYS A 196 -13.57 -12.49 -4.76
CA LYS A 196 -14.55 -12.59 -3.67
C LYS A 196 -14.02 -11.95 -2.38
N GLU A 197 -12.73 -12.08 -2.13
CA GLU A 197 -12.01 -11.52 -0.99
C GLU A 197 -11.77 -10.03 -1.20
N GLY A 198 -12.64 -9.19 -0.64
CA GLY A 198 -12.49 -7.74 -0.70
C GLY A 198 -11.47 -7.19 0.30
N MET A 199 -11.15 -7.98 1.33
CA MET A 199 -10.19 -7.62 2.36
C MET A 199 -9.44 -8.84 2.87
N ILE A 200 -8.12 -8.76 2.95
CA ILE A 200 -7.25 -9.80 3.48
C ILE A 200 -6.37 -9.15 4.55
N LEU A 201 -6.56 -9.52 5.80
CA LEU A 201 -5.78 -9.03 6.95
C LEU A 201 -5.02 -10.21 7.55
N ASP A 202 -3.89 -10.57 6.94
CA ASP A 202 -3.03 -11.66 7.38
C ASP A 202 -1.92 -11.13 8.27
N CYS A 203 -2.24 -10.95 9.55
CA CYS A 203 -1.29 -10.43 10.53
C CYS A 203 -0.44 -11.54 11.14
N SER A 204 0.75 -11.18 11.63
CA SER A 204 1.73 -12.11 12.19
C SER A 204 1.20 -12.73 13.48
N SER A 205 1.40 -14.04 13.62
CA SER A 205 1.11 -14.75 14.88
C SER A 205 2.09 -14.37 16.01
N GLY A 206 3.29 -13.90 15.65
CA GLY A 206 4.31 -13.48 16.61
C GLY A 206 4.19 -12.01 17.01
N VAL A 207 3.64 -11.16 16.13
CA VAL A 207 3.36 -9.74 16.37
C VAL A 207 2.03 -9.36 15.69
N PRO A 208 0.89 -9.67 16.35
CA PRO A 208 -0.44 -9.35 15.85
C PRO A 208 -0.62 -7.86 15.53
N CYS A 209 -1.53 -7.54 14.60
CA CYS A 209 -1.89 -6.15 14.32
C CYS A 209 -2.69 -5.55 15.48
N GLU A 210 -2.31 -4.34 15.91
CA GLU A 210 -2.93 -3.61 17.03
C GLU A 210 -3.67 -2.35 16.55
N ASP A 211 -4.72 -1.94 17.26
CA ASP A 211 -5.46 -0.69 17.00
C ASP A 211 -5.88 -0.51 15.53
N VAL A 212 -6.43 -1.57 14.93
CA VAL A 212 -7.01 -1.52 13.58
C VAL A 212 -8.48 -1.09 13.69
N GLU A 213 -8.83 0.02 13.07
CA GLU A 213 -10.21 0.52 12.99
C GLU A 213 -10.71 0.44 11.54
N ILE A 214 -11.88 -0.16 11.35
CA ILE A 214 -12.48 -0.36 10.02
C ILE A 214 -13.90 0.18 10.03
N SER A 215 -14.21 1.06 9.08
CA SER A 215 -15.54 1.62 8.96
C SER A 215 -16.00 1.83 7.52
N ASN A 216 -17.25 1.47 7.23
CA ASN A 216 -17.90 1.70 5.94
C ASN A 216 -17.08 1.19 4.73
N VAL A 217 -16.84 -0.11 4.67
CA VAL A 217 -16.24 -0.79 3.52
C VAL A 217 -17.36 -1.50 2.74
N ASP A 218 -17.74 -0.95 1.59
CA ASP A 218 -18.80 -1.48 0.69
C ASP A 218 -18.21 -1.89 -0.67
N LEU A 219 -17.64 -3.09 -0.70
CA LEU A 219 -17.04 -3.68 -1.89
C LEU A 219 -17.88 -4.85 -2.38
N LYS A 220 -18.13 -4.90 -3.70
CA LYS A 220 -18.92 -5.94 -4.34
C LYS A 220 -18.12 -6.74 -5.36
N PHE A 221 -18.31 -8.06 -5.34
CA PHE A 221 -17.85 -8.99 -6.36
C PHE A 221 -19.07 -9.55 -7.07
N ASN A 222 -19.16 -9.35 -8.39
CA ASN A 222 -20.31 -9.76 -9.21
C ASN A 222 -21.67 -9.34 -8.60
N GLY A 223 -21.76 -8.09 -8.15
CA GLY A 223 -22.96 -7.51 -7.53
C GLY A 223 -23.24 -7.95 -6.09
N THR A 224 -22.48 -8.88 -5.54
CA THR A 224 -22.65 -9.42 -4.17
C THR A 224 -21.61 -8.81 -3.23
N PRO A 225 -21.92 -8.51 -1.96
CA PRO A 225 -20.92 -8.08 -0.98
C PRO A 225 -19.74 -9.05 -0.90
N THR A 226 -18.53 -8.49 -0.84
CA THR A 226 -17.29 -9.24 -0.66
C THR A 226 -17.16 -9.83 0.74
N ILE A 227 -16.20 -10.74 0.92
CA ILE A 227 -15.81 -11.28 2.23
C ILE A 227 -14.48 -10.68 2.70
N ALA A 228 -14.23 -10.77 4.01
CA ALA A 228 -12.90 -10.50 4.57
C ALA A 228 -12.28 -11.79 5.11
N VAL A 229 -10.98 -11.97 4.92
CA VAL A 229 -10.19 -13.05 5.51
C VAL A 229 -9.23 -12.44 6.51
N CYS A 230 -9.27 -12.88 7.77
CA CYS A 230 -8.53 -12.24 8.84
C CYS A 230 -7.78 -13.26 9.71
N SER A 231 -6.54 -12.96 10.04
CA SER A 231 -5.69 -13.72 10.96
C SER A 231 -4.99 -12.75 11.93
N ASN A 232 -4.86 -13.13 13.21
CA ASN A 232 -4.11 -12.39 14.24
C ASN A 232 -4.41 -10.88 14.29
N VAL A 233 -5.68 -10.50 14.14
CA VAL A 233 -6.16 -9.12 14.23
C VAL A 233 -7.55 -9.09 14.85
N LYS A 234 -7.82 -8.06 15.65
CA LYS A 234 -9.13 -7.81 16.27
C LYS A 234 -9.57 -6.38 15.94
N PRO A 235 -10.07 -6.13 14.72
CA PRO A 235 -10.39 -4.78 14.31
C PRO A 235 -11.63 -4.26 15.05
N LYS A 236 -11.62 -2.97 15.38
CA LYS A 236 -12.83 -2.26 15.82
C LYS A 236 -13.63 -1.89 14.58
N ILE A 237 -14.82 -2.48 14.45
CA ILE A 237 -15.66 -2.36 13.26
C ILE A 237 -16.81 -1.38 13.54
N THR A 238 -17.09 -0.46 12.60
CA THR A 238 -18.25 0.44 12.63
C THR A 238 -18.93 0.51 11.26
N GLY A 239 -20.26 0.45 11.21
CA GLY A 239 -21.00 0.53 9.95
C GLY A 239 -20.94 -0.75 9.11
N ASN A 240 -21.12 -0.62 7.79
CA ASN A 240 -21.08 -1.76 6.87
C ASN A 240 -19.63 -2.18 6.61
N VAL A 241 -19.24 -3.40 6.97
CA VAL A 241 -17.90 -3.95 6.76
C VAL A 241 -18.03 -5.45 6.44
N PRO A 242 -17.25 -6.00 5.49
CA PRO A 242 -17.23 -7.44 5.22
C PRO A 242 -16.85 -8.23 6.48
N LYS A 243 -17.57 -9.32 6.73
CA LYS A 243 -17.29 -10.16 7.91
C LYS A 243 -15.95 -10.86 7.76
N CYS A 244 -15.10 -10.75 8.78
CA CYS A 244 -13.89 -11.55 8.91
C CYS A 244 -14.25 -13.03 9.03
N THR A 245 -13.79 -13.84 8.07
CA THR A 245 -13.71 -15.29 8.19
C THR A 245 -12.30 -15.68 8.62
N THR A 246 -12.18 -16.73 9.42
CA THR A 246 -10.87 -17.30 9.76
C THR A 246 -10.26 -17.92 8.51
N THR A 247 -8.96 -17.73 8.30
CA THR A 247 -8.20 -18.49 7.32
C THR A 247 -8.39 -19.99 7.60
N SER A 248 -9.04 -20.72 6.69
CA SER A 248 -8.82 -22.16 6.62
C SER A 248 -7.33 -22.33 6.38
N GLN A 249 -6.63 -22.94 7.34
CA GLN A 249 -5.20 -23.23 7.24
C GLN A 249 -4.93 -23.78 5.83
N LYS A 250 -4.18 -23.04 5.02
CA LYS A 250 -3.65 -23.57 3.76
C LYS A 250 -2.77 -24.75 4.16
N LYS A 251 -3.28 -25.96 3.91
CA LYS A 251 -2.51 -27.22 3.98
C LYS A 251 -1.31 -27.14 3.03
#